data_AF-A0A7R9WA19-F1
#
_entry.id   AF-A0A7R9WA19-F1
#
_cell.length_a   1.000
_cell.length_b   1.000
_cell.length_c   1.000
_cell.angle_alpha   90.00
_cell.angle_beta   90.00
_cell.angle_gamma   90.00
#
_symmetry.space_group_name_H-M   'P 1'
#
loop_
_entity.id
_entity.type
_entity.pdbx_description
1 polymer ?
#
loop_
_entity_poly.entity_id
_entity_poly.type
_entity_poly.pdbx_seq_one_letter_code
_entity_poly.pdbx_strand_id
1 'polypeptide(L)'
;WKSANNQIRLWFDETFNQSNEEAPLKQILQKIEREEWQACIVTAVRDPISHFLSGYNEIEYLWKRKESFLEQEMRRISERRAYVKKRHGSKERFSKFVVDLLGAPLDMTHWVFRHVYPMSRILPLLESNGVSLDGYLPSIQNLSTAWPAFLGKQCPSFPSHLGNAAMDTTLGQHNSSKDPDGTYKAAQDVWNDQGPVARALCTLHAMDYACWRDLPDGIPELCQRVYASE
;
A
#
# COMPACT_ATOMS: atom_id res chain seq x y z
N TRP A 1 10.06 -5.50 2.93
CA TRP A 1 8.70 -6.05 2.85
C TRP A 1 8.40 -6.87 4.09
N LYS A 2 7.26 -6.67 4.75
CA LYS A 2 6.81 -7.55 5.83
C LYS A 2 5.41 -8.08 5.50
N SER A 3 5.35 -9.40 5.31
CA SER A 3 4.28 -10.30 4.87
C SER A 3 2.98 -10.23 5.67
N ALA A 4 1.98 -9.61 5.08
CA ALA A 4 0.61 -10.13 5.05
C ALA A 4 0.17 -10.47 3.61
N ASN A 5 1.04 -10.23 2.63
CA ASN A 5 0.67 -10.27 1.22
C ASN A 5 0.41 -11.68 0.70
N ASN A 6 1.00 -12.75 1.21
CA ASN A 6 0.79 -14.04 0.54
C ASN A 6 -0.59 -14.64 0.84
N GLN A 7 -1.13 -14.48 2.06
CA GLN A 7 -2.51 -14.89 2.36
C GLN A 7 -3.55 -13.89 1.92
N ILE A 8 -3.27 -12.59 1.99
CA ILE A 8 -4.16 -11.60 1.37
C ILE A 8 -4.17 -11.81 -0.14
N ARG A 9 -3.02 -12.09 -0.78
CA ARG A 9 -2.92 -12.45 -2.20
C ARG A 9 -3.55 -13.80 -2.51
N LEU A 10 -3.38 -14.84 -1.69
CA LEU A 10 -4.02 -16.14 -1.90
C LEU A 10 -5.53 -16.07 -1.70
N TRP A 11 -6.01 -15.36 -0.67
CA TRP A 11 -7.43 -15.03 -0.50
C TRP A 11 -7.92 -14.17 -1.66
N PHE A 12 -7.16 -13.17 -2.07
CA PHE A 12 -7.51 -12.31 -3.22
C PHE A 12 -7.47 -13.11 -4.53
N ASP A 13 -6.58 -14.08 -4.66
CA ASP A 13 -6.45 -14.92 -5.83
C ASP A 13 -7.61 -15.93 -5.87
N GLU A 14 -7.94 -16.54 -4.74
CA GLU A 14 -9.05 -17.48 -4.59
C GLU A 14 -10.43 -16.80 -4.69
N THR A 15 -10.54 -15.57 -4.21
CA THR A 15 -11.78 -14.76 -4.23
C THR A 15 -11.94 -13.95 -5.52
N PHE A 16 -10.84 -13.52 -6.16
CA PHE A 16 -10.87 -12.56 -7.27
C PHE A 16 -10.07 -12.97 -8.53
N ASN A 17 -9.25 -14.02 -8.53
CA ASN A 17 -8.44 -14.43 -9.70
C ASN A 17 -9.18 -15.40 -10.64
N GLN A 18 -10.47 -15.14 -10.88
CA GLN A 18 -11.16 -15.65 -12.07
C GLN A 18 -11.28 -14.63 -13.21
N SER A 19 -10.59 -13.48 -13.16
CA SER A 19 -10.48 -12.63 -14.35
C SER A 19 -9.29 -11.68 -14.29
N ASN A 20 -8.41 -11.82 -15.28
CA ASN A 20 -7.38 -10.87 -15.63
C ASN A 20 -7.93 -9.44 -15.81
N GLU A 21 -7.08 -8.47 -15.50
CA GLU A 21 -7.15 -7.04 -15.86
C GLU A 21 -7.97 -6.10 -14.95
N GLU A 22 -7.49 -4.86 -14.91
CA GLU A 22 -7.71 -3.76 -13.95
C GLU A 22 -9.14 -3.20 -13.83
N ALA A 23 -10.18 -4.02 -13.90
CA ALA A 23 -11.57 -3.65 -13.65
C ALA A 23 -12.20 -4.22 -12.35
N PRO A 24 -11.50 -4.46 -11.22
CA PRO A 24 -11.96 -5.46 -10.26
C PRO A 24 -13.08 -4.91 -9.38
N LEU A 25 -12.94 -3.72 -8.77
CA LEU A 25 -13.86 -3.37 -7.69
C LEU A 25 -15.30 -3.13 -8.17
N LYS A 26 -15.51 -2.44 -9.30
CA LYS A 26 -16.87 -2.26 -9.86
C LYS A 26 -17.49 -3.59 -10.29
N GLN A 27 -16.71 -4.49 -10.89
CA GLN A 27 -17.21 -5.82 -11.30
C GLN A 27 -17.47 -6.72 -10.08
N ILE A 28 -16.64 -6.62 -9.04
CA ILE A 28 -16.82 -7.29 -7.75
C ILE A 28 -18.09 -6.79 -7.08
N LEU A 29 -18.27 -5.47 -6.97
CA LEU A 29 -19.47 -4.86 -6.39
C LEU A 29 -20.73 -5.25 -7.18
N GLN A 30 -20.65 -5.26 -8.52
CA GLN A 30 -21.73 -5.76 -9.37
C GLN A 30 -22.00 -7.26 -9.23
N LYS A 31 -20.99 -8.08 -8.90
CA LYS A 31 -21.18 -9.51 -8.60
C LYS A 31 -21.81 -9.70 -7.22
N ILE A 32 -21.37 -8.94 -6.22
CA ILE A 32 -21.97 -8.90 -4.87
C ILE A 32 -23.46 -8.55 -4.97
N GLU A 33 -23.81 -7.53 -5.77
CA GLU A 33 -25.20 -7.14 -6.04
C GLU A 33 -26.02 -8.24 -6.74
N ARG A 34 -25.40 -9.06 -7.60
CA ARG A 34 -26.10 -10.09 -8.41
C ARG A 34 -26.22 -11.44 -7.72
N GLU A 35 -25.31 -11.79 -6.82
CA GLU A 35 -25.20 -13.16 -6.27
C GLU A 35 -25.76 -13.31 -4.84
N GLU A 36 -26.42 -12.30 -4.27
CA GLU A 36 -26.90 -12.30 -2.86
C GLU A 36 -25.79 -12.67 -1.85
N TRP A 37 -24.53 -12.43 -2.22
CA TRP A 37 -23.40 -12.68 -1.34
C TRP A 37 -23.32 -11.58 -0.28
N GLN A 38 -23.43 -11.94 1.00
CA GLN A 38 -22.94 -11.09 2.10
C GLN A 38 -21.40 -11.10 2.07
N ALA A 39 -20.83 -10.41 1.09
CA ALA A 39 -19.39 -10.32 0.92
C ALA A 39 -18.80 -9.43 2.02
N CYS A 40 -17.95 -10.01 2.86
CA CYS A 40 -17.17 -9.24 3.81
C CYS A 40 -15.99 -8.59 3.07
N ILE A 41 -16.00 -7.27 2.95
CA ILE A 41 -14.87 -6.53 2.39
C ILE A 41 -13.91 -6.19 3.51
N VAL A 42 -12.67 -6.62 3.36
CA VAL A 42 -11.64 -6.44 4.36
C VAL A 42 -10.51 -5.61 3.80
N THR A 43 -10.07 -4.62 4.57
CA THR A 43 -8.92 -3.78 4.24
C THR A 43 -8.01 -3.61 5.46
N ALA A 44 -6.73 -3.31 5.23
CA ALA A 44 -5.76 -3.06 6.28
C ALA A 44 -4.93 -1.82 5.94
N VAL A 45 -4.77 -0.92 6.90
CA VAL A 45 -3.93 0.28 6.77
C VAL A 45 -2.64 0.02 7.53
N ARG A 46 -1.55 -0.22 6.81
CA ARG A 46 -0.18 -0.26 7.36
C ARG A 46 0.29 1.16 7.71
N ASP A 47 1.36 1.30 8.50
CA ASP A 47 2.09 2.58 8.60
C ASP A 47 2.31 3.17 7.19
N PRO A 48 1.63 4.29 6.85
CA PRO A 48 1.62 4.83 5.51
C PRO A 48 3.02 5.18 5.02
N ILE A 49 3.86 5.73 5.89
CA ILE A 49 5.23 6.11 5.53
C ILE A 49 6.09 4.87 5.29
N SER A 50 6.14 3.92 6.22
CA SER A 50 6.88 2.66 6.01
C SER A 50 6.39 1.90 4.78
N HIS A 51 5.08 1.95 4.48
CA HIS A 51 4.51 1.39 3.26
C HIS A 51 5.05 2.10 2.02
N PHE A 52 4.95 3.43 1.97
CA PHE A 52 5.45 4.25 0.87
C PHE A 52 6.94 4.01 0.58
N LEU A 53 7.79 4.04 1.61
CA LEU A 53 9.23 3.84 1.45
C LEU A 53 9.55 2.44 0.90
N SER A 54 8.81 1.42 1.37
CA SER A 54 8.96 0.05 0.87
C SER A 54 8.47 -0.09 -0.57
N GLY A 55 7.38 0.60 -0.93
CA GLY A 55 6.83 0.62 -2.28
C GLY A 55 7.76 1.32 -3.27
N TYR A 56 8.35 2.45 -2.89
CA TYR A 56 9.39 3.11 -3.68
C TYR A 56 10.58 2.18 -3.97
N ASN A 57 11.07 1.49 -2.95
CA ASN A 57 12.18 0.54 -3.13
C ASN A 57 11.84 -0.62 -4.07
N GLU A 58 10.60 -1.12 -4.03
CA GLU A 58 10.11 -2.12 -4.97
C GLU A 58 10.05 -1.59 -6.41
N ILE A 59 9.48 -0.39 -6.61
CA ILE A 59 9.44 0.26 -7.92
C ILE A 59 10.84 0.37 -8.50
N GLU A 60 11.80 0.87 -7.72
CA GLU A 60 13.19 1.05 -8.16
C GLU A 60 13.92 -0.25 -8.47
N TYR A 61 13.64 -1.30 -7.69
CA TYR A 61 14.17 -2.65 -7.91
C TYR A 61 13.64 -3.24 -9.22
N LEU A 62 12.32 -3.16 -9.45
CA LEU A 62 11.68 -3.63 -10.68
C LEU A 62 12.19 -2.84 -11.89
N TRP A 63 12.36 -1.52 -11.71
CA TRP A 63 12.91 -0.62 -12.71
C TRP A 63 14.31 -1.04 -13.17
N LYS A 64 15.21 -1.31 -12.22
CA LYS A 64 16.61 -1.65 -12.53
C LYS A 64 16.71 -2.98 -13.27
N ARG A 65 15.82 -3.94 -12.95
CA ARG A 65 15.84 -5.28 -13.52
C ARG A 65 15.19 -5.38 -14.90
N LYS A 66 14.56 -4.30 -15.38
CA LYS A 66 13.86 -4.26 -16.68
C LYS A 66 12.94 -5.47 -16.86
N GLU A 67 12.14 -5.78 -15.83
CA GLU A 67 11.17 -6.86 -15.98
C GLU A 67 10.26 -6.56 -17.17
N SER A 68 10.21 -7.49 -18.12
CA SER A 68 9.81 -7.25 -19.52
C SER A 68 8.39 -6.71 -19.67
N PHE A 69 7.49 -7.05 -18.75
CA PHE A 69 6.10 -6.58 -18.76
C PHE A 69 5.95 -5.12 -18.28
N LEU A 70 6.95 -4.57 -17.59
CA LEU A 70 6.96 -3.16 -17.13
C LEU A 70 7.69 -2.25 -18.12
N GLU A 71 8.45 -2.79 -19.06
CA GLU A 71 9.45 -2.02 -19.78
C GLU A 71 8.87 -0.86 -20.60
N GLN A 72 7.73 -1.05 -21.27
CA GLN A 72 7.10 0.01 -22.08
C GLN A 72 6.56 1.16 -21.22
N GLU A 73 5.86 0.84 -20.14
CA GLU A 73 5.30 1.87 -19.28
C GLU A 73 6.40 2.60 -18.49
N MET A 74 7.40 1.86 -18.02
CA MET A 74 8.56 2.45 -17.37
C MET A 74 9.33 3.35 -18.35
N ARG A 75 9.45 3.00 -19.64
CA ARG A 75 10.01 3.90 -20.67
C ARG A 75 9.19 5.18 -20.84
N ARG A 76 7.86 5.08 -20.95
CA ARG A 76 6.96 6.25 -21.06
C ARG A 76 7.14 7.20 -19.88
N ILE A 77 7.28 6.65 -18.67
CA ILE A 77 7.55 7.41 -17.46
C ILE A 77 8.98 7.96 -17.45
N SER A 78 9.97 7.17 -17.87
CA SER A 78 11.39 7.56 -17.97
C SER A 78 11.60 8.83 -18.77
N GLU A 79 10.91 8.91 -19.90
CA GLU A 79 11.03 10.02 -20.85
C GLU A 79 10.49 11.33 -20.28
N ARG A 80 9.44 11.24 -19.45
CA ARG A 80 8.73 12.40 -18.90
C ARG A 80 9.24 12.85 -17.54
N ARG A 81 9.89 11.98 -16.76
CA ARG A 81 10.17 12.24 -15.34
C ARG A 81 11.62 12.60 -15.05
N ALA A 82 11.77 13.62 -14.22
CA ALA A 82 13.07 14.16 -13.86
C ALA A 82 13.77 13.27 -12.82
N TYR A 83 13.04 12.57 -11.96
CA TYR A 83 13.64 11.68 -10.96
C TYR A 83 14.42 10.53 -11.61
N VAL A 84 13.95 10.02 -12.74
CA VAL A 84 14.58 8.89 -13.46
C VAL A 84 16.00 9.23 -13.92
N LYS A 85 16.27 10.51 -14.18
CA LYS A 85 17.58 11.02 -14.61
C LYS A 85 18.58 11.15 -13.45
N LYS A 86 18.12 10.99 -12.21
CA LYS A 86 18.97 11.06 -11.01
C LYS A 86 19.61 9.70 -10.72
N ARG A 87 20.75 9.73 -10.04
CA ARG A 87 21.51 8.53 -9.67
C ARG A 87 20.65 7.56 -8.85
N HIS A 88 20.58 6.31 -9.28
CA HIS A 88 19.88 5.23 -8.57
C HIS A 88 20.43 5.08 -7.14
N GLY A 89 19.56 4.83 -6.16
CA GLY A 89 19.95 4.75 -4.74
C GLY A 89 20.39 6.07 -4.10
N SER A 90 20.14 7.24 -4.72
CA SER A 90 20.51 8.53 -4.13
C SER A 90 19.34 9.21 -3.41
N LYS A 91 19.65 9.99 -2.36
CA LYS A 91 18.68 10.87 -1.69
C LYS A 91 18.00 11.81 -2.69
N GLU A 92 18.77 12.38 -3.63
CA GLU A 92 18.26 13.30 -4.64
C GLU A 92 17.19 12.65 -5.53
N ARG A 93 17.41 11.39 -5.92
CA ARG A 93 16.45 10.64 -6.73
C ARG A 93 15.15 10.42 -5.99
N PHE A 94 15.21 9.99 -4.73
CA PHE A 94 14.01 9.81 -3.91
C PHE A 94 13.26 11.14 -3.70
N SER A 95 13.98 12.20 -3.34
CA SER A 95 13.38 13.53 -3.19
C SER A 95 12.68 13.99 -4.48
N LYS A 96 13.32 13.79 -5.64
CA LYS A 96 12.71 14.16 -6.92
C LYS A 96 11.53 13.26 -7.28
N PHE A 97 11.56 11.99 -6.89
CA PHE A 97 10.44 11.07 -7.06
C PHE A 97 9.19 11.58 -6.35
N VAL A 98 9.31 11.99 -5.07
CA VAL A 98 8.20 12.56 -4.30
C VAL A 98 7.67 13.84 -4.95
N VAL A 99 8.57 14.73 -5.40
CA VAL A 99 8.17 15.96 -6.13
C VAL A 99 7.44 15.64 -7.43
N ASP A 100 7.92 14.68 -8.21
CA ASP A 100 7.29 14.28 -9.47
C ASP A 100 5.92 13.62 -9.22
N LEU A 101 5.78 12.81 -8.17
CA LEU A 101 4.52 12.19 -7.75
C LEU A 101 3.47 13.25 -7.40
N LEU A 102 3.83 14.26 -6.60
CA LEU A 102 2.93 15.34 -6.21
C LEU A 102 2.60 16.30 -7.36
N GLY A 103 3.57 16.59 -8.23
CA GLY A 103 3.40 17.53 -9.33
C GLY A 103 2.58 17.00 -10.51
N ALA A 104 2.50 15.67 -10.68
CA ALA A 104 1.67 15.06 -11.72
C ALA A 104 1.30 13.62 -11.33
N PRO A 105 0.35 13.40 -10.41
CA PRO A 105 -0.02 12.06 -9.96
C PRO A 105 -0.60 11.20 -11.10
N LEU A 106 -1.25 11.80 -12.10
CA LEU A 106 -1.93 11.08 -13.18
C LEU A 106 -1.00 10.34 -14.16
N ASP A 107 0.31 10.64 -14.23
CA ASP A 107 1.23 9.80 -15.03
C ASP A 107 1.90 8.68 -14.22
N MET A 108 1.58 8.55 -12.94
CA MET A 108 1.97 7.42 -12.09
C MET A 108 0.75 6.53 -11.82
N THR A 109 -0.09 6.29 -12.82
CA THR A 109 -1.33 5.50 -12.70
C THR A 109 -1.12 4.01 -12.89
N HIS A 110 0.05 3.60 -13.40
CA HIS A 110 0.40 2.20 -13.58
C HIS A 110 0.35 1.45 -12.24
N TRP A 111 -0.04 0.16 -12.29
CA TRP A 111 -0.28 -0.63 -11.08
C TRP A 111 0.92 -0.68 -10.12
N VAL A 112 2.15 -0.58 -10.64
CA VAL A 112 3.38 -0.57 -9.84
C VAL A 112 3.46 0.61 -8.85
N PHE A 113 2.81 1.75 -9.16
CA PHE A 113 2.75 2.91 -8.27
C PHE A 113 1.64 2.81 -7.24
N ARG A 114 0.76 1.79 -7.30
CA ARG A 114 -0.27 1.57 -6.28
C ARG A 114 0.34 1.43 -4.87
N HIS A 115 1.59 0.97 -4.77
CA HIS A 115 2.34 0.84 -3.53
C HIS A 115 2.77 2.17 -2.89
N VAL A 116 2.65 3.30 -3.59
CA VAL A 116 3.05 4.63 -3.08
C VAL A 116 1.87 5.59 -2.95
N TYR A 117 0.65 5.15 -3.26
CA TYR A 117 -0.55 5.97 -3.03
C TYR A 117 -1.15 5.70 -1.66
N PRO A 118 -1.90 6.67 -1.11
CA PRO A 118 -2.66 6.46 0.11
C PRO A 118 -3.61 5.28 -0.01
N MET A 119 -3.61 4.40 0.98
CA MET A 119 -4.50 3.23 1.02
C MET A 119 -5.97 3.65 1.17
N SER A 120 -6.21 4.77 1.85
CA SER A 120 -7.52 5.44 2.02
C SER A 120 -8.19 5.87 0.72
N ARG A 121 -7.49 5.89 -0.43
CA ARG A 121 -8.09 6.27 -1.72
C ARG A 121 -9.27 5.40 -2.16
N ILE A 122 -9.41 4.21 -1.59
CA ILE A 122 -10.52 3.30 -1.86
C ILE A 122 -11.80 3.68 -1.07
N LEU A 123 -11.67 4.45 0.02
CA LEU A 123 -12.79 4.74 0.92
C LEU A 123 -13.97 5.46 0.23
N PRO A 124 -13.78 6.50 -0.59
CA PRO A 124 -14.90 7.15 -1.28
C PRO A 124 -15.64 6.19 -2.22
N LEU A 125 -14.91 5.25 -2.83
CA LEU A 125 -15.50 4.23 -3.69
C LEU A 125 -16.28 3.19 -2.89
N LEU A 126 -15.82 2.80 -1.70
CA LEU A 126 -16.57 1.92 -0.80
C LEU A 126 -17.86 2.61 -0.32
N GLU A 127 -17.74 3.86 0.13
CA GLU A 127 -18.88 4.68 0.57
C GLU A 127 -19.92 4.84 -0.53
N SER A 128 -19.51 5.17 -1.77
CA SER A 128 -20.44 5.33 -2.90
C SER A 128 -21.20 4.06 -3.27
N ASN A 129 -20.75 2.90 -2.80
CA ASN A 129 -21.40 1.60 -3.02
C ASN A 129 -22.05 1.07 -1.73
N GLY A 130 -22.31 1.93 -0.75
CA GLY A 130 -23.03 1.57 0.47
C GLY A 130 -22.25 0.66 1.42
N VAL A 131 -20.93 0.56 1.26
CA VAL A 131 -20.09 -0.25 2.14
C VAL A 131 -19.71 0.57 3.36
N SER A 132 -20.13 0.12 4.56
CA SER A 132 -19.76 0.71 5.85
C SER A 132 -18.60 -0.03 6.51
N LEU A 133 -17.92 0.64 7.45
CA LEU A 133 -16.94 -0.01 8.32
C LEU A 133 -17.69 -0.76 9.45
N ASP A 134 -17.65 -2.08 9.41
CA ASP A 134 -18.37 -2.94 10.38
C ASP A 134 -17.48 -3.48 11.51
N GLY A 135 -16.15 -3.34 11.38
CA GLY A 135 -15.21 -3.79 12.39
C GLY A 135 -13.81 -3.22 12.18
N TYR A 136 -13.04 -3.17 13.28
CA TYR A 136 -11.67 -2.66 13.28
C TYR A 136 -10.78 -3.55 14.16
N LEU A 137 -9.60 -3.92 13.66
CA LEU A 137 -8.58 -4.60 14.44
C LEU A 137 -7.63 -3.55 15.03
N PRO A 138 -7.66 -3.31 16.36
CA PRO A 138 -6.97 -2.17 16.96
C PRO A 138 -5.47 -2.34 17.13
N SER A 139 -4.90 -3.48 16.75
CA SER A 139 -3.46 -3.72 16.89
C SER A 139 -2.92 -4.61 15.78
N ILE A 140 -1.70 -4.29 15.37
CA ILE A 140 -0.89 -5.09 14.43
C ILE A 140 0.02 -6.09 15.14
N GLN A 141 -0.08 -6.21 16.46
CA GLN A 141 0.66 -7.21 17.22
C GLN A 141 0.02 -8.59 17.04
N ASN A 142 0.86 -9.63 16.93
CA ASN A 142 0.43 -11.02 16.77
C ASN A 142 -0.56 -11.24 15.62
N LEU A 143 -0.39 -10.51 14.51
CA LEU A 143 -1.26 -10.59 13.34
C LEU A 143 -1.43 -12.02 12.83
N SER A 144 -0.41 -12.87 12.96
CA SER A 144 -0.50 -14.29 12.60
C SER A 144 -1.67 -15.03 13.28
N THR A 145 -2.11 -14.59 14.45
CA THR A 145 -3.24 -15.17 15.19
C THR A 145 -4.42 -14.22 15.34
N ALA A 146 -4.18 -12.91 15.50
CA ALA A 146 -5.22 -11.91 15.73
C ALA A 146 -6.08 -11.65 14.48
N TRP A 147 -5.46 -11.70 13.28
CA TRP A 147 -6.17 -11.44 12.03
C TRP A 147 -7.17 -12.54 11.66
N PRO A 148 -6.79 -13.84 11.63
CA PRO A 148 -7.74 -14.90 11.33
C PRO A 148 -8.91 -14.90 12.32
N ALA A 149 -8.63 -14.72 13.62
CA ALA A 149 -9.66 -14.64 14.66
C ALA A 149 -10.62 -13.44 14.48
N PHE A 150 -10.10 -12.29 14.07
CA PHE A 150 -10.91 -11.11 13.74
C PHE A 150 -11.85 -11.41 12.57
N LEU A 151 -11.33 -12.01 11.49
CA LEU A 151 -12.13 -12.38 10.33
C LEU A 151 -13.23 -13.38 10.67
N GLY A 152 -12.90 -14.45 11.40
CA GLY A 152 -13.90 -15.44 11.83
C GLY A 152 -15.01 -14.85 12.69
N LYS A 153 -14.73 -13.76 13.42
CA LYS A 153 -15.72 -13.06 14.24
C LYS A 153 -16.56 -12.05 13.45
N GLN A 154 -15.93 -11.23 12.62
CA GLN A 154 -16.58 -10.09 11.96
C GLN A 154 -17.13 -10.41 10.56
N CYS A 155 -16.65 -11.49 9.95
CA CYS A 155 -17.07 -11.93 8.63
C CYS A 155 -17.65 -13.35 8.73
N PRO A 156 -18.94 -13.53 9.08
CA PRO A 156 -19.55 -14.87 9.19
C PRO A 156 -19.51 -15.68 7.89
N SER A 157 -19.43 -15.01 6.75
CA SER A 157 -19.26 -15.61 5.42
C SER A 157 -17.81 -16.02 5.10
N PHE A 158 -16.85 -15.69 5.97
CA PHE A 158 -15.45 -16.03 5.75
C PHE A 158 -15.20 -17.52 6.04
N PRO A 159 -14.52 -18.26 5.14
CA PRO A 159 -14.28 -19.68 5.34
C PRO A 159 -13.52 -19.96 6.64
N SER A 160 -14.13 -20.74 7.54
CA SER A 160 -13.61 -20.97 8.89
C SER A 160 -12.22 -21.63 8.91
N HIS A 161 -11.89 -22.45 7.90
CA HIS A 161 -10.58 -23.05 7.77
C HIS A 161 -9.47 -22.03 7.47
N LEU A 162 -9.79 -20.92 6.78
CA LEU A 162 -8.89 -19.78 6.57
C LEU A 162 -8.88 -18.87 7.79
N GLY A 163 -10.03 -18.66 8.43
CA GLY A 163 -10.17 -17.85 9.65
C GLY A 163 -9.48 -18.45 10.87
N ASN A 164 -9.06 -19.71 10.80
CA ASN A 164 -8.32 -20.41 11.86
C ASN A 164 -6.87 -20.72 11.48
N ALA A 165 -6.46 -20.48 10.22
CA ALA A 165 -5.11 -20.74 9.78
C ALA A 165 -4.19 -19.56 10.16
N ALA A 166 -3.04 -19.86 10.77
CA ALA A 166 -2.06 -18.83 11.09
C ALA A 166 -1.56 -18.14 9.82
N MET A 167 -1.29 -16.83 9.90
CA MET A 167 -0.78 -16.13 8.72
C MET A 167 0.62 -16.58 8.30
N ASP A 168 0.81 -16.82 7.00
CA ASP A 168 2.12 -17.07 6.40
C ASP A 168 3.01 -15.82 6.53
N THR A 169 4.08 -15.94 7.32
CA THR A 169 5.03 -14.87 7.58
C THR A 169 6.28 -14.97 6.69
N THR A 170 6.14 -14.84 5.37
CA THR A 170 7.27 -14.67 4.42
C THR A 170 7.93 -13.29 4.52
N LEU A 171 8.14 -12.80 5.75
CA LEU A 171 8.74 -11.49 6.05
C LEU A 171 10.13 -11.39 5.40
N GLY A 172 10.37 -10.33 4.63
CA GLY A 172 11.69 -10.04 4.07
C GLY A 172 12.16 -10.97 2.94
N GLN A 173 11.33 -11.90 2.46
CA GLN A 173 11.75 -12.86 1.42
C GLN A 173 11.79 -12.26 0.02
N HIS A 174 11.06 -11.17 -0.24
CA HIS A 174 11.16 -10.48 -1.53
C HIS A 174 12.57 -9.90 -1.70
N ASN A 175 13.18 -10.12 -2.88
CA ASN A 175 14.57 -9.76 -3.15
C ASN A 175 14.87 -8.27 -2.94
N SER A 176 13.91 -7.37 -3.19
CA SER A 176 14.09 -5.93 -2.91
C SER A 176 14.22 -5.63 -1.41
N SER A 177 13.79 -6.53 -0.51
CA SER A 177 13.95 -6.35 0.95
C SER A 177 15.40 -6.38 1.41
N LYS A 178 16.31 -6.90 0.58
CA LYS A 178 17.76 -6.86 0.83
C LYS A 178 18.39 -5.52 0.47
N ASP A 179 17.58 -4.60 -0.08
CA ASP A 179 18.00 -3.28 -0.55
C ASP A 179 19.30 -3.30 -1.37
N PRO A 180 19.39 -4.13 -2.43
CA PRO A 180 20.65 -4.33 -3.17
C PRO A 180 21.19 -3.05 -3.82
N ASP A 181 20.33 -2.04 -3.97
CA ASP A 181 20.61 -0.79 -4.67
C ASP A 181 20.71 0.41 -3.72
N GLY A 182 20.51 0.22 -2.41
CA GLY A 182 20.52 1.29 -1.41
C GLY A 182 19.35 2.27 -1.52
N THR A 183 18.32 1.94 -2.30
CA THR A 183 17.15 2.79 -2.54
C THR A 183 16.25 2.93 -1.32
N TYR A 184 16.06 1.85 -0.57
CA TYR A 184 15.32 1.93 0.69
C TYR A 184 16.08 2.76 1.70
N LYS A 185 17.38 2.51 1.87
CA LYS A 185 18.23 3.30 2.76
C LYS A 185 18.23 4.78 2.43
N ALA A 186 18.37 5.15 1.15
CA ALA A 186 18.32 6.55 0.74
C ALA A 186 16.97 7.22 1.06
N ALA A 187 15.86 6.50 0.86
CA ALA A 187 14.53 6.99 1.18
C ALA A 187 14.33 7.15 2.69
N GLN A 188 14.80 6.20 3.50
CA GLN A 188 14.81 6.30 4.95
C GLN A 188 15.64 7.49 5.44
N ASP A 189 16.80 7.74 4.84
CA ASP A 189 17.63 8.86 5.24
C ASP A 189 16.95 10.20 4.97
N VAL A 190 16.28 10.37 3.82
CA VAL A 190 15.51 11.58 3.52
C VAL A 190 14.31 11.75 4.47
N TRP A 191 13.65 10.65 4.84
CA TRP A 191 12.60 10.67 5.86
C TRP A 191 13.15 11.12 7.22
N ASN A 192 14.27 10.54 7.65
CA ASN A 192 14.91 10.83 8.93
C ASN A 192 15.48 12.26 9.01
N ASP A 193 15.82 12.86 7.87
CA ASP A 193 16.23 14.26 7.79
C ASP A 193 15.07 15.23 8.18
N GLN A 194 13.82 14.74 8.25
CA GLN A 194 12.60 15.49 8.62
C GLN A 194 12.38 16.82 7.86
N GLY A 195 12.98 16.92 6.66
CA GLY A 195 12.94 18.12 5.83
C GLY A 195 11.64 18.26 5.01
N PRO A 196 11.63 19.13 3.99
CA PRO A 196 10.44 19.39 3.17
C PRO A 196 9.82 18.15 2.53
N VAL A 197 10.64 17.18 2.12
CA VAL A 197 10.15 15.92 1.53
C VAL A 197 9.40 15.09 2.57
N ALA A 198 9.94 14.95 3.78
CA ALA A 198 9.27 14.21 4.86
C ALA A 198 7.93 14.86 5.24
N ARG A 199 7.87 16.19 5.30
CA ARG A 199 6.61 16.93 5.50
C ARG A 199 5.61 16.67 4.37
N ALA A 200 6.07 16.68 3.12
CA ALA A 200 5.21 16.40 1.97
C ALA A 200 4.64 14.96 1.99
N LEU A 201 5.42 13.98 2.46
CA LEU A 201 4.92 12.62 2.69
C LEU A 201 3.84 12.57 3.78
N CYS A 202 4.00 13.34 4.87
CA CYS A 202 2.94 13.47 5.87
C CYS A 202 1.66 14.04 5.24
N THR A 203 1.74 15.10 4.44
CA THR A 203 0.56 15.65 3.74
C THR A 203 -0.07 14.63 2.80
N LEU A 204 0.73 13.92 2.00
CA LEU A 204 0.24 12.90 1.07
C LEU A 204 -0.56 11.80 1.78
N HIS A 205 -0.13 11.38 2.98
CA HIS A 205 -0.73 10.29 3.73
C HIS A 205 -1.65 10.73 4.88
N ALA A 206 -2.05 12.01 4.93
CA ALA A 206 -2.90 12.54 6.00
C ALA A 206 -4.20 11.73 6.17
N MET A 207 -4.83 11.35 5.06
CA MET A 207 -6.06 10.55 5.06
C MET A 207 -5.86 9.12 5.58
N ASP A 208 -4.68 8.52 5.37
CA ASP A 208 -4.41 7.19 5.93
C ASP A 208 -4.28 7.24 7.45
N TYR A 209 -3.64 8.29 7.97
CA TYR A 209 -3.50 8.51 9.41
C TYR A 209 -4.80 8.96 10.07
N ALA A 210 -5.73 9.58 9.35
CA ALA A 210 -7.07 9.89 9.88
C ALA A 210 -7.84 8.61 10.30
N CYS A 211 -7.48 7.45 9.74
CA CYS A 211 -8.04 6.16 10.11
C CYS A 211 -7.41 5.54 11.38
N TRP A 212 -6.40 6.18 11.98
CA TRP A 212 -5.62 5.65 13.11
C TRP A 212 -6.18 6.13 14.44
N ARG A 213 -7.24 5.49 14.93
CA ARG A 213 -7.84 5.84 16.23
C ARG A 213 -7.11 5.23 17.42
N ASP A 214 -6.69 3.96 17.32
CA ASP A 214 -6.24 3.17 18.49
C ASP A 214 -4.95 2.34 18.24
N LEU A 215 -4.14 2.66 17.23
CA LEU A 215 -2.91 1.91 16.96
C LEU A 215 -1.79 2.25 17.96
N PRO A 216 -1.06 1.24 18.48
CA PRO A 216 -0.02 1.43 19.51
C PRO A 216 1.16 2.27 19.02
N ASP A 217 1.49 2.19 17.72
CA ASP A 217 2.52 2.98 17.07
C ASP A 217 1.87 4.15 16.32
N GLY A 218 1.20 5.08 17.03
CA GLY A 218 0.35 6.13 16.44
C GLY A 218 1.00 7.06 15.39
N ILE A 219 0.34 8.18 15.08
CA ILE A 219 0.80 9.11 14.03
C ILE A 219 2.20 9.67 14.38
N PRO A 220 3.21 9.64 13.48
CA PRO A 220 4.53 10.21 13.76
C PRO A 220 4.47 11.69 14.16
N GLU A 221 5.29 12.12 15.12
CA GLU A 221 5.28 13.51 15.64
C GLU A 221 5.43 14.57 14.54
N LEU A 222 6.29 14.33 13.54
CA LEU A 222 6.43 15.24 12.40
C LEU A 222 5.10 15.44 11.68
N CYS A 223 4.36 14.36 11.44
CA CYS A 223 3.07 14.42 10.77
C CYS A 223 2.01 15.08 11.66
N GLN A 224 2.00 14.80 12.96
CA GLN A 224 1.14 15.52 13.92
C GLN A 224 1.36 17.03 13.85
N ARG A 225 2.62 17.49 13.84
CA ARG A 225 2.96 18.92 13.70
C ARG A 225 2.50 19.50 12.38
N VAL A 226 2.61 18.76 11.27
CA VAL A 226 2.11 19.20 9.96
C VAL A 226 0.60 19.38 10.00
N TYR A 227 -0.13 18.41 10.55
CA TYR A 227 -1.60 18.44 10.60
C TYR A 227 -2.15 19.48 11.59
N ALA A 228 -1.40 19.81 12.63
CA ALA A 228 -1.76 20.87 13.58
C ALA A 228 -1.39 22.29 13.10
N SER A 229 -0.63 22.40 12.01
CA SER A 229 -0.16 23.69 11.45
C SER A 229 -1.03 24.24 10.32
N GLU A 230 -2.14 23.56 10.00
CA GLU A 230 -3.13 23.97 9.00
C GLU A 230 -4.41 24.50 9.67
#